data_AF-A0A7L2I745-F1
#
_entry.id   AF-A0A7L2I745-F1
#
_cell.length_a   1.000
_cell.length_b   1.000
_cell.length_c   1.000
_cell.angle_alpha   90.00
_cell.angle_beta   90.00
_cell.angle_gamma   90.00
#
_symmetry.space_group_name_H-M   'P 1'
#
loop_
_entity.id
_entity.type
_entity.pdbx_description
1 polymer ?
#
loop_
_entity_poly.entity_id
_entity_poly.type
_entity_poly.pdbx_seq_one_letter_code
_entity_poly.pdbx_strand_id
1 'polypeptide(L)'
;GNKELQPFKYSKVAAAASVSRQKVEGCIQGTTSLLSHCLGKGENIALVLRDVGVLLIEGVRVQMKFFYNFLERILGKETLEKAGLKVLQLLDTVVSQVVPVASLTFSGRVII
;
A
#
# COMPACT_ATOMS: atom_id res chain seq x y z
N GLY A 1 -11.94 -15.97 7.75
CA GLY A 1 -10.53 -16.37 7.67
C GLY A 1 -10.02 -16.62 9.06
N ASN A 2 -9.56 -17.83 9.37
CA ASN A 2 -9.14 -18.26 10.71
C ASN A 2 -7.63 -18.08 10.92
N LYS A 3 -7.11 -16.86 10.74
CA LYS A 3 -5.75 -16.54 11.14
C LYS A 3 -5.81 -15.70 12.40
N GLU A 4 -5.12 -16.14 13.46
CA GLU A 4 -4.93 -15.31 14.64
C GLU A 4 -4.19 -14.04 14.26
N LEU A 5 -4.76 -12.89 14.65
CA LEU A 5 -4.10 -11.61 14.49
C LEU A 5 -2.96 -11.52 15.50
N GLN A 6 -1.72 -11.48 14.99
CA GLN A 6 -0.57 -11.23 15.85
C GLN A 6 -0.51 -9.75 16.24
N PRO A 7 -0.09 -9.44 17.48
CA PRO A 7 0.15 -8.06 17.90
C PRO A 7 1.16 -7.37 16.98
N PHE A 8 0.86 -6.13 16.59
CA PHE A 8 1.78 -5.32 15.80
C PHE A 8 3.04 -5.01 16.62
N LYS A 9 4.22 -5.28 16.05
CA LYS A 9 5.50 -5.14 16.74
C LYS A 9 6.02 -3.69 16.66
N TYR A 10 5.33 -2.76 17.33
CA TYR A 10 5.65 -1.32 17.30
C TYR A 10 7.12 -1.02 17.58
N SER A 11 7.71 -1.65 18.61
CA SER A 11 9.12 -1.43 18.96
C SER A 11 10.09 -1.83 17.85
N LYS A 12 9.79 -2.90 17.10
CA LYS A 12 10.62 -3.34 15.98
C LYS A 12 10.58 -2.33 14.84
N VAL A 13 9.41 -1.79 14.54
CA VAL A 13 9.23 -0.76 13.50
C VAL A 13 9.88 0.55 13.93
N ALA A 14 9.71 0.94 15.20
CA ALA A 14 10.33 2.13 15.77
C ALA A 14 11.86 2.08 15.68
N ALA A 15 12.46 0.94 16.02
CA ALA A 15 13.89 0.70 15.87
C ALA A 15 14.33 0.77 14.40
N ALA A 16 13.63 0.10 13.48
CA ALA A 16 13.96 0.11 12.06
C ALA A 16 13.84 1.50 11.42
N ALA A 17 12.89 2.32 11.87
CA ALA A 17 12.67 3.67 11.38
C ALA A 17 13.44 4.74 12.16
N SER A 18 14.21 4.37 13.19
CA SER A 18 14.94 5.30 14.07
C SER A 18 14.05 6.39 14.68
N VAL A 19 12.86 6.01 15.14
CA VAL A 19 11.90 6.91 15.79
C VAL A 19 11.41 6.32 17.12
N SER A 20 10.72 7.12 17.93
CA SER A 20 10.11 6.63 19.16
C SER A 20 8.94 5.70 18.88
N ARG A 21 8.66 4.78 19.82
CA ARG A 21 7.49 3.91 19.78
C ARG A 21 6.19 4.71 19.71
N GLN A 22 6.08 5.80 20.48
CA GLN A 22 4.90 6.66 20.48
C GLN A 22 4.67 7.30 19.11
N LYS A 23 5.74 7.68 18.39
CA LYS A 23 5.62 8.24 17.05
C LYS A 23 5.07 7.21 16.07
N VAL A 24 5.54 5.96 16.14
CA VAL A 24 4.99 4.86 15.31
C VAL A 24 3.53 4.60 15.64
N GLU A 25 3.18 4.51 16.92
CA GLU A 25 1.80 4.30 17.36
C GLU A 25 0.87 5.41 16.88
N GLY A 26 1.26 6.67 17.07
CA GLY A 26 0.50 7.83 16.61
C GLY A 26 0.33 7.88 15.10
N CYS A 27 1.37 7.58 14.32
CA CYS A 27 1.27 7.51 12.86
C CYS A 27 0.32 6.40 12.42
N ILE A 28 0.46 5.18 12.96
CA ILE A 28 -0.41 4.05 12.60
C ILE A 28 -1.86 4.34 12.98
N GLN A 29 -2.10 4.87 14.18
CA GLN A 29 -3.44 5.22 14.63
C GLN A 29 -4.04 6.33 13.78
N GLY A 30 -3.27 7.38 13.45
CA GLY A 30 -3.73 8.48 12.62
C GLY A 30 -4.13 8.02 11.21
N THR A 31 -3.26 7.25 10.55
CA THR A 31 -3.54 6.74 9.20
C THR A 31 -4.73 5.76 9.19
N THR A 32 -4.81 4.84 10.16
CA THR A 32 -5.92 3.88 10.24
C THR A 32 -7.25 4.56 10.60
N SER A 33 -7.24 5.57 11.46
CA SER A 33 -8.43 6.36 11.80
C SER A 33 -8.93 7.14 10.59
N LEU A 34 -8.04 7.79 9.84
CA LEU A 34 -8.39 8.49 8.61
C LEU A 34 -8.98 7.52 7.58
N LEU A 35 -8.32 6.39 7.34
CA LEU A 35 -8.80 5.35 6.42
C LEU A 35 -10.19 4.86 6.84
N SER A 36 -10.38 4.53 8.12
CA SER A 36 -11.67 4.08 8.65
C SER A 36 -12.78 5.11 8.48
N HIS A 37 -12.48 6.39 8.74
CA HIS A 37 -13.43 7.49 8.54
C HIS A 37 -13.84 7.63 7.08
N CYS A 38 -12.88 7.60 6.13
CA CYS A 38 -13.18 7.70 4.70
C CYS A 38 -14.00 6.50 4.22
N LEU A 39 -13.66 5.28 4.69
CA LEU A 39 -14.43 4.07 4.38
C LEU A 39 -15.85 4.12 4.92
N GLY A 40 -16.04 4.63 6.15
CA GLY A 40 -17.37 4.80 6.75
C GLY A 40 -18.26 5.78 5.98
N LYS A 41 -17.66 6.69 5.20
CA LYS A 41 -18.37 7.63 4.31
C LYS A 41 -18.58 7.08 2.89
N GLY A 42 -18.09 5.88 2.58
CA GLY A 42 -18.14 5.30 1.24
C GLY A 42 -17.28 6.05 0.22
N GLU A 43 -16.24 6.76 0.69
CA GLU A 43 -15.34 7.49 -0.21
C GLU A 43 -14.41 6.52 -0.95
N ASN A 44 -14.10 6.85 -2.21
CA ASN A 44 -13.04 6.17 -2.94
C ASN A 44 -11.68 6.68 -2.45
N ILE A 45 -10.75 5.76 -2.16
CA ILE A 45 -9.49 6.05 -1.48
C ILE A 45 -8.31 5.46 -2.26
N ALA A 46 -7.26 6.25 -2.41
CA ALA A 46 -5.93 5.79 -2.81
C ALA A 46 -4.97 5.93 -1.62
N LEU A 47 -4.58 4.83 -1.00
CA LEU A 47 -3.57 4.82 0.07
C LEU A 47 -2.20 4.49 -0.50
N VAL A 48 -1.28 5.45 -0.43
CA VAL A 48 0.10 5.29 -0.90
C VAL A 48 0.95 4.65 0.18
N LEU A 49 1.57 3.53 -0.15
CA LEU A 49 2.62 2.90 0.62
C LEU A 49 3.93 3.17 -0.12
N ARG A 50 4.62 4.24 0.28
CA ARG A 50 5.71 4.91 -0.46
C ARG A 50 6.69 4.00 -1.20
N ASP A 51 7.13 2.92 -0.58
CA ASP A 51 8.15 2.00 -1.13
C ASP A 51 7.58 0.66 -1.58
N VAL A 52 6.25 0.54 -1.63
CA VAL A 52 5.51 -0.71 -1.88
C VAL A 52 4.57 -0.54 -3.07
N GLY A 53 3.70 0.46 -3.05
CA GLY A 53 2.66 0.63 -4.05
C GLY A 53 1.49 1.49 -3.56
N VAL A 54 0.32 1.28 -4.15
CA VAL A 54 -0.92 1.98 -3.85
C VAL A 54 -2.04 0.97 -3.62
N LEU A 55 -2.71 1.07 -2.47
CA LEU A 55 -3.95 0.34 -2.18
C LEU A 55 -5.13 1.20 -2.63
N LEU A 56 -5.88 0.69 -3.60
CA LEU A 56 -7.06 1.31 -4.17
C LEU A 56 -8.32 0.70 -3.58
N ILE A 57 -9.22 1.57 -3.12
CA ILE A 57 -10.54 1.19 -2.63
C ILE A 57 -11.56 2.04 -3.37
N GLU A 58 -12.34 1.43 -4.25
CA GLU A 58 -13.34 2.10 -5.08
C GLU A 58 -14.68 1.37 -4.97
N GLY A 59 -15.64 1.99 -4.29
CA GLY A 59 -16.89 1.33 -3.89
C GLY A 59 -16.63 0.05 -3.10
N VAL A 60 -17.00 -1.10 -3.67
CA VAL A 60 -16.79 -2.44 -3.07
C VAL A 60 -15.49 -3.11 -3.52
N ARG A 61 -14.74 -2.49 -4.44
CA ARG A 61 -13.53 -3.08 -5.02
C ARG A 61 -12.32 -2.64 -4.23
N VAL A 62 -11.45 -3.60 -3.90
CA VAL A 62 -10.17 -3.38 -3.25
C VAL A 62 -9.08 -3.98 -4.13
N GLN A 63 -8.11 -3.17 -4.56
CA GLN A 63 -7.02 -3.60 -5.43
C GLN A 63 -5.69 -3.06 -4.91
N MET A 64 -4.67 -3.92 -4.86
CA MET A 64 -3.30 -3.49 -4.60
C MET A 64 -2.55 -3.35 -5.91
N LYS A 65 -1.96 -2.18 -6.15
CA LYS A 65 -1.00 -1.95 -7.24
C LYS A 65 0.39 -1.76 -6.63
N PHE A 66 1.38 -2.48 -7.13
CA PHE A 66 2.75 -2.45 -6.61
C PHE A 66 3.66 -1.63 -7.49
N PHE A 67 4.61 -0.93 -6.87
CA PHE A 67 5.69 -0.31 -7.63
C PHE A 67 6.63 -1.39 -8.19
N TYR A 68 7.13 -1.17 -9.40
CA TYR A 68 8.03 -2.12 -10.05
C TYR A 68 9.29 -2.42 -9.22
N ASN A 69 9.92 -1.39 -8.66
CA ASN A 69 11.11 -1.53 -7.81
C ASN A 69 10.85 -2.38 -6.55
N PHE A 70 9.65 -2.31 -5.98
CA PHE A 70 9.24 -3.15 -4.87
C PHE A 70 9.14 -4.63 -5.30
N LEU A 71 8.50 -4.90 -6.43
CA LEU A 71 8.38 -6.25 -6.97
C LEU A 71 9.75 -6.84 -7.33
N GLU A 72 10.62 -6.04 -7.93
CA GLU A 72 12.00 -6.44 -8.24
C GLU A 72 12.77 -6.81 -6.97
N ARG A 73 12.60 -6.05 -5.88
CA ARG A 73 13.27 -6.31 -4.60
C ARG A 73 12.80 -7.61 -3.94
N ILE A 74 11.52 -7.97 -4.07
CA ILE A 74 10.96 -9.16 -3.42
C ILE A 74 11.12 -10.42 -4.28
N LEU A 75 10.89 -10.33 -5.58
CA LEU A 75 10.91 -11.48 -6.49
C LEU A 75 12.30 -11.74 -7.08
N GLY A 76 13.16 -10.73 -7.08
CA GLY A 76 14.42 -10.74 -7.80
C GLY A 76 14.23 -10.39 -9.28
N LYS A 77 15.20 -9.68 -9.84
CA LYS A 77 15.17 -9.17 -11.21
C LYS A 77 14.96 -10.27 -12.25
N GLU A 78 15.74 -11.36 -12.17
CA GLU A 78 15.64 -12.46 -13.13
C GLU A 78 14.28 -13.15 -13.09
N THR A 79 13.69 -13.31 -11.90
CA THR A 79 12.35 -13.90 -11.74
C THR A 79 11.30 -12.98 -12.36
N LEU A 80 11.41 -11.67 -12.16
CA LEU A 80 10.46 -10.69 -12.71
C LEU A 80 10.53 -10.62 -14.24
N GLU A 81 11.74 -10.68 -14.79
CA GLU A 81 12.01 -10.73 -16.24
C GLU A 81 11.52 -12.04 -16.87
N LYS A 82 11.75 -13.19 -16.22
CA LYS A 82 11.34 -14.53 -16.71
C LYS A 82 9.85 -14.80 -16.52
N ALA A 83 9.27 -14.41 -15.37
CA ALA A 83 7.93 -14.84 -14.95
C ALA A 83 6.79 -13.93 -15.42
N GLY A 84 7.03 -12.65 -15.71
CA GLY A 84 5.96 -11.84 -16.29
C GLY A 84 5.84 -10.43 -15.76
N LEU A 85 6.76 -9.57 -16.15
CA LEU A 85 6.42 -8.16 -16.39
C LEU A 85 5.14 -8.05 -17.24
N LYS A 86 5.03 -8.86 -18.30
CA LYS A 86 3.83 -8.95 -19.15
C LYS A 86 2.59 -9.47 -18.41
N VAL A 87 2.74 -10.47 -17.54
CA VAL A 87 1.61 -11.05 -16.79
C VAL A 87 1.14 -10.09 -15.68
N LEU A 88 2.06 -9.45 -14.96
CA LEU A 88 1.75 -8.48 -13.91
C LEU A 88 1.16 -7.18 -14.48
N GLN A 89 1.64 -6.75 -15.65
CA GLN A 89 1.02 -5.66 -16.43
C GLN A 89 -0.36 -6.05 -16.97
N LEU A 90 -0.55 -7.29 -17.44
CA LEU A 90 -1.84 -7.81 -17.88
C LEU A 90 -2.86 -7.85 -16.73
N LEU A 91 -2.41 -8.11 -15.51
CA LEU A 91 -3.22 -8.09 -14.30
C LEU A 91 -3.43 -6.68 -13.72
N ASP A 92 -2.90 -5.63 -14.37
CA ASP A 92 -2.98 -4.23 -13.91
C ASP A 92 -2.52 -4.05 -12.44
N THR A 93 -1.53 -4.83 -12.04
CA THR A 93 -0.99 -4.88 -10.67
C THR A 93 0.30 -4.09 -10.50
N VAL A 94 0.87 -3.57 -11.59
CA VAL A 94 2.12 -2.80 -11.59
C VAL A 94 1.82 -1.34 -11.87
N VAL A 95 2.42 -0.45 -11.09
CA VAL A 95 2.29 0.98 -11.29
C VAL A 95 3.64 1.67 -11.29
N SER A 96 3.78 2.69 -12.12
CA SER A 96 4.97 3.54 -12.15
C SER A 96 4.96 4.52 -10.99
N GLN A 97 6.09 4.65 -10.31
CA GLN A 97 6.29 5.58 -9.20
C GLN A 97 6.26 7.05 -9.65
N VAL A 98 6.40 7.31 -10.96
CA VAL A 98 6.45 8.65 -11.57
C VAL A 98 5.04 9.16 -11.93
N VAL A 99 4.04 8.27 -11.96
CA VAL A 99 2.67 8.66 -12.30
C VAL A 99 2.03 9.34 -11.08
N PRO A 100 1.38 10.51 -11.24
CA PRO A 100 0.64 11.14 -10.16
C PRO A 100 -0.37 10.15 -9.58
N VAL A 101 -0.35 9.94 -8.26
CA VAL A 101 -1.26 8.94 -7.65
C VAL A 101 -2.72 9.29 -7.91
N ALA A 102 -3.04 10.58 -8.02
CA ALA A 102 -4.35 11.07 -8.39
C ALA A 102 -4.82 10.61 -9.79
N SER A 103 -3.91 10.33 -10.74
CA SER A 103 -4.28 9.84 -12.08
C SER A 103 -4.45 8.33 -12.15
N LEU A 104 -4.13 7.59 -11.08
CA LEU A 104 -4.26 6.14 -11.05
C LEU A 104 -5.68 5.66 -10.70
N THR A 105 -6.58 6.59 -10.37
CA THR A 105 -7.84 6.30 -9.67
C THR A 105 -8.89 7.35 -10.00
N PHE A 106 -10.17 6.99 -9.89
CA PHE A 106 -11.27 7.96 -9.75
C PHE A 106 -11.48 8.33 -8.27
N SER A 107 -10.43 8.23 -7.44
CA SER A 107 -10.55 8.37 -5.99
C SER A 107 -10.80 9.81 -5.56
N GLY A 108 -11.69 9.97 -4.59
CA GLY A 108 -12.01 11.26 -4.00
C GLY A 108 -10.94 11.74 -3.01
N ARG A 109 -10.13 10.82 -2.46
CA ARG A 109 -9.06 11.14 -1.51
C ARG A 109 -7.81 10.29 -1.71
N VAL A 110 -6.66 10.96 -1.69
CA VAL A 110 -5.32 10.35 -1.64
C VAL A 110 -4.77 10.48 -0.23
N ILE A 111 -4.31 9.37 0.37
CA ILE A 111 -3.67 9.31 1.68
C ILE A 111 -2.20 8.92 1.46
N ILE A 112 -1.26 9.70 2.02
CA ILE A 112 0.20 9.55 1.86
C ILE A 112 0.86 9.39 3.23
#